data_AF-A0A7Y7LQV4-F1
#
_entry.id   AF-A0A7Y7LQV4-F1
#
_cell.length_a   1.000
_cell.length_b   1.000
_cell.length_c   1.000
_cell.angle_alpha   90.00
_cell.angle_beta   90.00
_cell.angle_gamma   90.00
#
_symmetry.space_group_name_H-M   'P 1'
#
loop_
_entity.id
_entity.type
_entity.pdbx_description
1 polymer ?
#
loop_
_entity_poly.entity_id
_entity_poly.type
_entity_poly.pdbx_seq_one_letter_code
_entity_poly.pdbx_strand_id
1 'polypeptide(L)'
;MHSNKSFVFKAILGTAVAAAATGSAIAAASSFADCFKLKPGVAYTLSDRSKVRIVKGQFAGKAAIGVVSIDEGVKSVKYFDETGRQRLGSEQYGIAGLGGDASKVVIKEVFAAPFPEVPADAKPGGTFKLTGKGTRTTKDGSEAFDFGKRYQSEHVFVGFENLELKPNYNPRTFENVCHLSSRGTDNSVDSWYAPEYGVIKMQVKTSKGEPLFSYELDGLEER
;
A
#
# COMPACT_ATOMS: atom_id res chain seq x y z
N MET A 1 71.20 -35.38 22.94
CA MET A 1 70.45 -35.71 21.71
C MET A 1 69.02 -36.04 22.11
N HIS A 2 68.05 -35.30 21.54
CA HIS A 2 66.65 -35.66 21.20
C HIS A 2 65.84 -36.62 22.12
N SER A 3 64.55 -36.44 22.44
CA SER A 3 63.48 -35.57 21.92
C SER A 3 62.16 -35.95 22.63
N ASN A 4 61.31 -34.95 22.96
CA ASN A 4 59.82 -34.91 22.88
C ASN A 4 58.94 -35.96 23.60
N LYS A 5 57.71 -35.68 24.05
CA LYS A 5 56.74 -34.58 23.80
C LYS A 5 55.69 -34.57 24.92
N SER A 6 55.28 -33.39 25.35
CA SER A 6 54.17 -33.14 26.28
C SER A 6 52.84 -33.01 25.52
N PHE A 7 51.76 -33.58 26.07
CA PHE A 7 50.38 -33.41 25.60
C PHE A 7 49.81 -32.10 26.15
N VAL A 8 49.39 -31.19 25.26
CA VAL A 8 48.63 -29.99 25.62
C VAL A 8 47.23 -30.10 25.03
N PHE A 9 46.23 -30.21 25.91
CA PHE A 9 44.83 -29.98 25.60
C PHE A 9 44.62 -28.48 25.31
N LYS A 10 44.11 -28.13 24.14
CA LYS A 10 43.59 -26.78 23.85
C LYS A 10 42.11 -26.90 23.50
N ALA A 11 41.27 -26.36 24.38
CA ALA A 11 39.87 -26.11 24.14
C ALA A 11 39.73 -25.08 23.01
N ILE A 12 38.98 -25.41 21.97
CA ILE A 12 38.58 -24.47 20.92
C ILE A 12 37.21 -23.93 21.34
N LEU A 13 37.20 -22.71 21.86
CA LEU A 13 36.00 -21.90 22.00
C LEU A 13 35.51 -21.56 20.59
N GLY A 14 34.47 -22.26 20.14
CA GLY A 14 33.75 -21.94 18.92
C GLY A 14 32.93 -20.66 19.13
N THR A 15 33.41 -19.54 18.62
CA THR A 15 32.62 -18.32 18.44
C THR A 15 31.51 -18.61 17.43
N ALA A 16 30.29 -18.83 17.91
CA ALA A 16 29.10 -18.79 17.09
C ALA A 16 28.89 -17.35 16.62
N VAL A 17 29.29 -17.06 15.38
CA VAL A 17 28.89 -15.84 14.69
C VAL A 17 27.40 -16.01 14.37
N ALA A 18 26.55 -15.43 15.21
CA ALA A 18 25.15 -15.25 14.87
C ALA A 18 25.11 -14.36 13.62
N ALA A 19 24.80 -14.96 12.47
CA ALA A 19 24.49 -14.23 11.26
C ALA A 19 23.23 -13.41 11.54
N ALA A 20 23.41 -12.13 11.87
CA ALA A 20 22.32 -11.17 11.85
C ALA A 20 21.80 -11.15 10.41
N ALA A 21 20.58 -11.67 10.21
CA ALA A 21 19.88 -11.51 8.96
C ALA A 21 19.76 -10.01 8.70
N THR A 22 20.53 -9.50 7.73
CA THR A 22 20.41 -8.14 7.23
C THR A 22 19.11 -8.05 6.44
N GLY A 23 17.98 -8.04 7.16
CA GLY A 23 16.72 -7.61 6.62
C GLY A 23 16.93 -6.19 6.10
N SER A 24 16.64 -5.96 4.82
CA SER A 24 16.69 -4.62 4.24
C SER A 24 15.85 -3.69 5.11
N ALA A 25 16.47 -2.63 5.64
CA ALA A 25 15.79 -1.62 6.43
C ALA A 25 14.58 -1.10 5.66
N ILE A 26 13.41 -1.07 6.31
CA ILE A 26 12.20 -0.51 5.70
C ILE A 26 12.39 1.00 5.62
N ALA A 27 12.00 1.61 4.50
CA ALA A 27 11.97 3.05 4.39
C ALA A 27 10.92 3.64 5.37
N ALA A 28 11.38 4.50 6.27
CA ALA A 28 10.53 5.31 7.13
C ALA A 28 10.17 6.64 6.45
N ALA A 29 8.97 7.18 6.70
CA ALA A 29 8.61 8.47 6.12
C ALA A 29 9.30 9.60 6.87
N SER A 30 10.06 10.45 6.18
CA SER A 30 10.63 11.68 6.75
C SER A 30 9.68 12.87 6.70
N SER A 31 8.62 12.78 5.91
CA SER A 31 7.59 13.81 5.73
C SER A 31 6.26 13.16 5.32
N PHE A 32 5.18 13.94 5.37
CA PHE A 32 3.86 13.46 4.96
C PHE A 32 3.85 13.00 3.49
N ALA A 33 4.46 13.76 2.59
CA ALA A 33 4.58 13.38 1.18
C ALA A 33 5.30 12.04 0.96
N ASP A 34 6.27 11.71 1.81
CA ASP A 34 7.07 10.48 1.65
C ASP A 34 6.24 9.21 1.88
N CYS A 35 5.17 9.28 2.66
CA CYS A 35 4.26 8.15 2.88
C CYS A 35 3.58 7.65 1.60
N PHE A 36 3.45 8.51 0.59
CA PHE A 36 2.76 8.18 -0.66
C PHE A 36 3.72 7.74 -1.76
N LYS A 37 5.05 7.79 -1.52
CA LYS A 37 6.02 7.29 -2.49
C LYS A 37 5.83 5.79 -2.67
N LEU A 38 5.61 5.37 -3.91
CA LEU A 38 5.41 3.97 -4.28
C LEU A 38 6.67 3.42 -4.95
N LYS A 39 7.07 2.19 -4.64
CA LYS A 39 8.25 1.55 -5.24
C LYS A 39 7.84 0.43 -6.20
N PRO A 40 8.01 0.63 -7.52
CA PRO A 40 7.80 -0.44 -8.48
C PRO A 40 8.60 -1.71 -8.14
N GLY A 41 7.96 -2.86 -8.29
CA GLY A 41 8.51 -4.17 -7.98
C GLY A 41 8.39 -4.58 -6.51
N VAL A 42 7.70 -3.80 -5.67
CA VAL A 42 7.22 -4.27 -4.36
C VAL A 42 5.96 -5.10 -4.57
N ALA A 43 5.88 -6.24 -3.89
CA ALA A 43 4.72 -7.12 -3.87
C ALA A 43 4.53 -7.71 -2.46
N TYR A 44 3.27 -7.83 -2.05
CA TYR A 44 2.90 -8.27 -0.71
C TYR A 44 1.48 -8.86 -0.70
N THR A 45 1.17 -9.60 0.36
CA THR A 45 -0.17 -10.16 0.61
C THR A 45 -0.74 -9.53 1.87
N LEU A 46 -2.03 -9.24 1.83
CA LEU A 46 -2.82 -8.73 2.95
C LEU A 46 -3.51 -9.89 3.69
N SER A 47 -3.91 -9.67 4.94
CA SER A 47 -4.57 -10.66 5.80
C SER A 47 -5.94 -11.11 5.29
N ASP A 48 -6.57 -10.32 4.43
CA ASP A 48 -7.78 -10.66 3.68
C ASP A 48 -7.49 -11.53 2.44
N ARG A 49 -6.23 -11.96 2.25
CA ARG A 49 -5.70 -12.75 1.13
C ARG A 49 -5.55 -11.96 -0.19
N SER A 50 -5.82 -10.66 -0.19
CA SER A 50 -5.54 -9.79 -1.33
C SER A 50 -4.06 -9.78 -1.65
N LYS A 51 -3.70 -9.93 -2.92
CA LYS A 51 -2.32 -9.78 -3.40
C LYS A 51 -2.13 -8.41 -4.00
N VAL A 52 -1.12 -7.68 -3.53
CA VAL A 52 -0.79 -6.34 -4.01
C VAL A 52 0.57 -6.35 -4.71
N ARG A 53 0.65 -5.67 -5.86
CA ARG A 53 1.90 -5.43 -6.57
C ARG A 53 1.96 -4.01 -7.11
N ILE A 54 3.12 -3.37 -6.95
CA ILE A 54 3.38 -2.05 -7.48
C ILE A 54 4.15 -2.17 -8.80
N VAL A 55 3.64 -1.55 -9.85
CA VAL A 55 4.22 -1.60 -11.20
C VAL A 55 4.45 -0.19 -11.75
N LYS A 56 5.53 -0.02 -12.51
CA LYS A 56 5.72 1.18 -13.33
C LYS A 56 5.02 0.99 -14.66
N GLY A 57 4.39 2.02 -15.19
CA GLY A 57 3.73 1.95 -16.48
C GLY A 57 3.28 3.31 -16.99
N GLN A 58 2.25 3.28 -17.82
CA GLN A 58 1.57 4.47 -18.32
C GLN A 58 0.06 4.32 -18.14
N PHE A 59 -0.62 5.43 -17.88
CA PHE A 59 -2.06 5.50 -17.81
C PHE A 59 -2.56 6.78 -18.48
N ALA A 60 -3.52 6.64 -19.41
CA ALA A 60 -4.08 7.76 -20.18
C ALA A 60 -3.00 8.68 -20.81
N GLY A 61 -1.94 8.08 -21.36
CA GLY A 61 -0.84 8.81 -22.01
C GLY A 61 0.16 9.49 -21.05
N LYS A 62 0.06 9.25 -19.74
CA LYS A 62 0.97 9.78 -18.72
C LYS A 62 1.79 8.66 -18.10
N ALA A 63 3.03 8.96 -17.71
CA ALA A 63 3.79 8.07 -16.83
C ALA A 63 3.02 7.86 -15.52
N ALA A 64 2.97 6.61 -15.04
CA ALA A 64 2.18 6.26 -13.88
C ALA A 64 2.83 5.14 -13.05
N ILE A 65 2.52 5.12 -11.77
CA ILE A 65 2.73 3.96 -10.89
C ILE A 65 1.36 3.31 -10.65
N GLY A 66 1.24 2.03 -11.00
CA GLY A 66 0.05 1.23 -10.78
C GLY A 66 0.17 0.42 -9.50
N VAL A 67 -0.81 0.53 -8.61
CA VAL A 67 -1.02 -0.39 -7.50
C VAL A 67 -2.06 -1.42 -7.94
N VAL A 68 -1.58 -2.60 -8.30
CA VAL A 68 -2.40 -3.75 -8.69
C VAL A 68 -2.85 -4.47 -7.42
N SER A 69 -4.15 -4.70 -7.28
CA SER A 69 -4.72 -5.55 -6.23
C SER A 69 -5.51 -6.69 -6.87
N ILE A 70 -5.32 -7.90 -6.36
CA ILE A 70 -6.11 -9.09 -6.73
C ILE A 70 -6.75 -9.62 -5.46
N ASP A 71 -8.08 -9.53 -5.39
CA ASP A 71 -8.91 -9.95 -4.26
C ASP A 71 -10.02 -10.85 -4.77
N GLU A 72 -10.14 -12.07 -4.24
CA GLU A 72 -11.13 -13.10 -4.66
C GLU A 72 -11.30 -13.25 -6.20
N GLY A 73 -10.21 -13.10 -6.96
CA GLY A 73 -10.21 -13.20 -8.43
C GLY A 73 -10.62 -11.90 -9.16
N VAL A 74 -10.95 -10.84 -8.43
CA VAL A 74 -11.16 -9.49 -8.95
C VAL A 74 -9.80 -8.77 -9.01
N LYS A 75 -9.33 -8.49 -10.22
CA LYS A 75 -8.14 -7.65 -10.43
C LYS A 75 -8.58 -6.18 -10.58
N SER A 76 -7.94 -5.31 -9.81
CA SER A 76 -8.04 -3.86 -9.95
C SER A 76 -6.66 -3.21 -9.99
N VAL A 77 -6.58 -2.03 -10.61
CA VAL A 77 -5.36 -1.22 -10.62
C VAL A 77 -5.74 0.22 -10.32
N LYS A 78 -5.10 0.82 -9.32
CA LYS A 78 -5.15 2.26 -9.06
C LYS A 78 -3.88 2.90 -9.62
N TYR A 79 -4.03 3.93 -10.44
CA TYR A 79 -2.90 4.60 -11.08
C TYR A 79 -2.65 5.95 -10.41
N PHE A 80 -1.39 6.18 -10.06
CA PHE A 80 -0.89 7.41 -9.47
C PHE A 80 0.22 8.01 -10.33
N ASP A 81 0.49 9.30 -10.15
CA ASP A 81 1.69 9.93 -10.71
C ASP A 81 2.97 9.38 -10.07
N GLU A 82 4.14 9.84 -10.53
CA GLU A 82 5.43 9.36 -10.01
C GLU A 82 5.68 9.77 -8.54
N THR A 83 4.99 10.80 -8.03
CA THR A 83 5.03 11.14 -6.60
C THR A 83 4.16 10.23 -5.75
N GLY A 84 3.21 9.51 -6.36
CA GLY A 84 2.21 8.68 -5.71
C GLY A 84 1.07 9.47 -5.04
N ARG A 85 1.10 10.80 -5.08
CA ARG A 85 0.10 11.66 -4.42
C ARG A 85 -1.08 12.01 -5.31
N GLN A 86 -0.88 12.09 -6.63
CA GLN A 86 -1.95 12.41 -7.59
C GLN A 86 -2.59 11.13 -8.10
N ARG A 87 -3.91 11.02 -7.98
CA ARG A 87 -4.68 9.90 -8.54
C ARG A 87 -5.03 10.18 -10.01
N LEU A 88 -4.48 9.38 -10.91
CA LEU A 88 -4.70 9.49 -12.36
C LEU A 88 -5.95 8.72 -12.81
N GLY A 89 -6.27 7.61 -12.14
CA GLY A 89 -7.46 6.81 -12.43
C GLY A 89 -7.43 5.43 -11.82
N SER A 90 -8.29 4.56 -12.34
CA SER A 90 -8.31 3.14 -12.00
C SER A 90 -8.91 2.27 -13.10
N GLU A 91 -8.56 1.00 -13.08
CA GLU A 91 -9.13 -0.04 -13.92
C GLU A 91 -9.59 -1.20 -13.03
N GLN A 92 -10.75 -1.76 -13.35
CA GLN A 92 -11.23 -3.03 -12.80
C GLN A 92 -11.43 -4.00 -13.95
N TYR A 93 -10.97 -5.23 -13.76
CA TYR A 93 -10.97 -6.28 -14.78
C TYR A 93 -12.13 -7.26 -14.56
N GLY A 94 -12.49 -8.00 -15.60
CA GLY A 94 -13.52 -9.02 -15.52
C GLY A 94 -13.17 -10.13 -14.51
N ILE A 95 -14.20 -10.77 -13.96
CA ILE A 95 -14.03 -11.83 -12.95
C ILE A 95 -14.23 -13.18 -13.64
N ALA A 96 -13.15 -13.95 -13.80
CA ALA A 96 -13.19 -15.25 -14.48
C ALA A 96 -14.20 -16.22 -13.86
N GLY A 97 -14.27 -16.27 -12.53
CA GLY A 97 -15.22 -17.12 -11.80
C GLY A 97 -16.70 -16.77 -12.00
N LEU A 98 -17.01 -15.58 -12.55
CA LEU A 98 -18.36 -15.14 -12.88
C LEU A 98 -18.59 -15.06 -14.41
N GLY A 99 -17.74 -15.71 -15.21
CA GLY A 99 -17.83 -15.73 -16.68
C GLY A 99 -17.26 -14.48 -17.36
N GLY A 100 -16.58 -13.60 -16.63
CA GLY A 100 -15.88 -12.44 -17.18
C GLY A 100 -14.48 -12.77 -17.68
N ASP A 101 -13.91 -11.89 -18.50
CA ASP A 101 -12.53 -12.03 -18.98
C ASP A 101 -11.57 -11.27 -18.06
N ALA A 102 -10.73 -11.99 -17.31
CA ALA A 102 -9.76 -11.43 -16.36
C ALA A 102 -8.64 -10.60 -17.02
N SER A 103 -8.51 -10.66 -18.34
CA SER A 103 -7.58 -9.83 -19.11
C SER A 103 -8.21 -8.52 -19.60
N LYS A 104 -9.54 -8.40 -19.57
CA LYS A 104 -10.27 -7.22 -20.07
C LYS A 104 -10.69 -6.29 -18.95
N VAL A 105 -10.46 -4.99 -19.17
CA VAL A 105 -10.99 -3.92 -18.32
C VAL A 105 -12.49 -3.80 -18.55
N VAL A 106 -13.27 -3.90 -17.46
CA VAL A 106 -14.74 -3.78 -17.48
C VAL A 106 -15.22 -2.44 -16.92
N ILE A 107 -14.44 -1.83 -16.04
CA ILE A 107 -14.66 -0.46 -15.55
C ILE A 107 -13.33 0.28 -15.64
N LYS A 108 -13.34 1.43 -16.30
CA LYS A 108 -12.20 2.33 -16.38
C LYS A 108 -12.61 3.69 -15.87
N GLU A 109 -11.83 4.25 -14.96
CA GLU A 109 -12.00 5.62 -14.48
C GLU A 109 -10.76 6.42 -14.82
N VAL A 110 -10.94 7.56 -15.48
CA VAL A 110 -9.87 8.49 -15.84
C VAL A 110 -10.17 9.84 -15.20
N PHE A 111 -9.26 10.33 -14.35
CA PHE A 111 -9.36 11.68 -13.79
C PHE A 111 -8.84 12.72 -14.78
N ALA A 112 -9.40 13.93 -14.70
CA ALA A 112 -8.95 15.10 -15.45
C ALA A 112 -8.26 16.08 -14.50
N ALA A 113 -7.42 16.97 -15.06
CA ALA A 113 -6.83 18.06 -14.31
C ALA A 113 -7.92 19.09 -13.88
N PRO A 114 -7.88 19.63 -12.65
CA PRO A 114 -6.95 19.28 -11.57
C PRO A 114 -7.24 17.87 -11.00
N PHE A 115 -6.17 17.08 -10.85
CA PHE A 115 -6.27 15.70 -10.35
C PHE A 115 -6.52 15.69 -8.84
N PRO A 116 -7.25 14.68 -8.32
CA PRO A 116 -7.28 14.41 -6.88
C PRO A 116 -5.86 14.18 -6.36
N GLU A 117 -5.39 15.04 -5.48
CA GLU A 117 -4.01 15.04 -4.99
C GLU A 117 -3.96 15.21 -3.47
N VAL A 118 -3.22 14.31 -2.83
CA VAL A 118 -2.88 14.44 -1.40
C VAL A 118 -1.86 15.56 -1.24
N PRO A 119 -2.05 16.57 -0.34
CA PRO A 119 -1.09 17.67 -0.17
C PRO A 119 0.29 17.16 0.28
N ALA A 120 1.34 17.92 0.01
CA ALA A 120 2.71 17.51 0.34
C ALA A 120 3.05 17.70 1.83
N ASP A 121 2.37 18.62 2.51
CA ASP A 121 2.80 19.23 3.76
C ASP A 121 1.74 19.20 4.87
N ALA A 122 0.74 18.31 4.76
CA ALA A 122 -0.24 18.12 5.83
C ALA A 122 0.45 17.86 7.17
N LYS A 123 -0.09 18.47 8.22
CA LYS A 123 0.39 18.31 9.59
C LYS A 123 -0.47 17.29 10.33
N PRO A 124 0.08 16.57 11.32
CA PRO A 124 -0.73 15.75 12.21
C PRO A 124 -1.90 16.56 12.82
N GLY A 125 -3.09 15.96 12.85
CA GLY A 125 -4.37 16.60 13.19
C GLY A 125 -4.96 17.47 12.07
N GLY A 126 -4.23 17.73 10.99
CA GLY A 126 -4.66 18.59 9.89
C GLY A 126 -5.67 17.89 8.98
N THR A 127 -6.65 18.67 8.49
CA THR A 127 -7.64 18.20 7.53
C THR A 127 -7.29 18.65 6.11
N PHE A 128 -7.63 17.84 5.12
CA PHE A 128 -7.51 18.20 3.72
C PHE A 128 -8.61 17.54 2.89
N LYS A 129 -8.93 18.15 1.75
CA LYS A 129 -9.97 17.68 0.84
C LYS A 129 -9.40 17.32 -0.51
N LEU A 130 -9.64 16.09 -0.94
CA LEU A 130 -9.37 15.65 -2.31
C LEU A 130 -10.51 16.12 -3.21
N THR A 131 -10.16 16.79 -4.30
CA THR A 131 -11.12 17.28 -5.30
C THR A 131 -10.66 16.89 -6.69
N GLY A 132 -11.59 16.83 -7.62
CA GLY A 132 -11.30 16.47 -9.00
C GLY A 132 -12.53 15.96 -9.70
N LYS A 133 -12.38 15.78 -11.01
CA LYS A 133 -13.43 15.24 -11.89
C LYS A 133 -12.86 14.09 -12.68
N GLY A 134 -13.72 13.16 -13.07
CA GLY A 134 -13.32 12.05 -13.90
C GLY A 134 -14.43 11.57 -14.81
N THR A 135 -14.07 10.64 -15.68
CA THR A 135 -15.00 9.88 -16.51
C THR A 135 -14.89 8.42 -16.14
N ARG A 136 -16.02 7.79 -15.84
CA ARG A 136 -16.14 6.35 -15.66
C ARG A 136 -16.74 5.76 -16.92
N THR A 137 -16.03 4.80 -17.49
CA THR A 137 -16.47 4.03 -18.65
C THR A 137 -16.76 2.60 -18.21
N THR A 138 -17.94 2.11 -18.57
CA THR A 138 -18.37 0.71 -18.42
C THR A 138 -18.85 0.18 -19.77
N LYS A 139 -19.39 -1.04 -19.81
CA LYS A 139 -20.08 -1.57 -21.00
C LYS A 139 -21.30 -0.73 -21.43
N ASP A 140 -21.91 0.01 -20.50
CA ASP A 140 -23.16 0.74 -20.72
C ASP A 140 -22.92 2.17 -21.22
N GLY A 141 -21.65 2.61 -21.26
CA GLY A 141 -21.25 3.92 -21.75
C GLY A 141 -20.25 4.63 -20.83
N SER A 142 -20.10 5.93 -21.04
CA SER A 142 -19.23 6.79 -20.23
C SER A 142 -20.04 7.84 -19.48
N GLU A 143 -19.80 7.97 -18.18
CA GLU A 143 -20.40 8.98 -17.31
C GLU A 143 -19.33 9.88 -16.67
N ALA A 144 -19.59 11.18 -16.61
CA ALA A 144 -18.76 12.10 -15.86
C ALA A 144 -19.13 12.04 -14.37
N PHE A 145 -18.15 12.21 -13.49
CA PHE A 145 -18.38 12.25 -12.04
C PHE A 145 -17.46 13.24 -11.33
N ASP A 146 -17.92 13.74 -10.19
CA ASP A 146 -17.11 14.51 -9.25
C ASP A 146 -16.50 13.57 -8.20
N PHE A 147 -15.22 13.75 -7.86
CA PHE A 147 -14.51 12.90 -6.91
C PHE A 147 -15.24 12.81 -5.57
N GLY A 148 -15.58 13.95 -4.97
CA GLY A 148 -16.20 13.98 -3.64
C GLY A 148 -17.64 13.50 -3.56
N LYS A 149 -18.31 13.25 -4.70
CA LYS A 149 -19.63 12.58 -4.73
C LYS A 149 -19.50 11.06 -4.79
N ARG A 150 -18.38 10.57 -5.35
CA ARG A 150 -18.14 9.14 -5.60
C ARG A 150 -17.24 8.50 -4.53
N TYR A 151 -16.35 9.30 -3.96
CA TYR A 151 -15.33 8.89 -3.01
C TYR A 151 -15.39 9.74 -1.75
N GLN A 152 -14.94 9.16 -0.63
CA GLN A 152 -14.64 9.95 0.55
C GLN A 152 -13.56 10.97 0.19
N SER A 153 -13.87 12.24 0.37
CA SER A 153 -13.01 13.34 -0.08
C SER A 153 -12.36 14.10 1.05
N GLU A 154 -12.91 14.04 2.27
CA GLU A 154 -12.37 14.72 3.44
C GLU A 154 -11.55 13.74 4.27
N HIS A 155 -10.29 14.09 4.47
CA HIS A 155 -9.31 13.29 5.17
C HIS A 155 -8.69 14.08 6.32
N VAL A 156 -8.31 13.36 7.36
CA VAL A 156 -7.50 13.86 8.47
C VAL A 156 -6.18 13.10 8.44
N PHE A 157 -5.07 13.83 8.43
CA PHE A 157 -3.79 13.22 8.75
C PHE A 157 -3.69 13.07 10.27
N VAL A 158 -3.91 11.88 10.79
CA VAL A 158 -3.92 11.63 12.25
C VAL A 158 -2.52 11.85 12.80
N GLY A 159 -1.52 11.27 12.15
CA GLY A 159 -0.11 11.42 12.51
C GLY A 159 0.75 10.29 11.98
N PHE A 160 2.01 10.28 12.40
CA PHE A 160 2.92 9.18 12.15
C PHE A 160 2.80 8.14 13.26
N GLU A 161 2.83 6.87 12.87
CA GLU A 161 2.78 5.74 13.79
C GLU A 161 3.85 4.71 13.41
N ASN A 162 4.50 4.12 14.41
CA ASN A 162 5.28 2.91 14.20
C ASN A 162 4.33 1.72 14.25
N LEU A 163 4.23 0.98 13.15
CA LEU A 163 3.31 -0.14 13.03
C LEU A 163 4.08 -1.46 13.08
N GLU A 164 3.88 -2.21 14.15
CA GLU A 164 4.39 -3.57 14.29
C GLU A 164 3.44 -4.56 13.61
N LEU A 165 3.92 -5.23 12.57
CA LEU A 165 3.20 -6.28 11.84
C LEU A 165 4.01 -7.58 11.89
N LYS A 166 3.40 -8.70 11.48
CA LYS A 166 4.06 -10.01 11.45
C LYS A 166 4.02 -10.66 10.06
N PRO A 167 4.55 -9.99 9.00
CA PRO A 167 4.59 -10.58 7.68
C PRO A 167 5.30 -11.94 7.67
N ASN A 168 4.67 -12.95 7.07
CA ASN A 168 5.19 -14.32 7.03
C ASN A 168 5.52 -14.85 8.44
N TYR A 169 4.75 -14.44 9.46
CA TYR A 169 4.97 -14.76 10.88
C TYR A 169 6.24 -14.17 11.51
N ASN A 170 6.95 -13.27 10.82
CA ASN A 170 8.15 -12.62 11.34
C ASN A 170 7.83 -11.19 11.80
N PRO A 171 8.05 -10.83 13.08
CA PRO A 171 7.84 -9.47 13.56
C PRO A 171 8.65 -8.44 12.74
N ARG A 172 7.98 -7.39 12.30
CA ARG A 172 8.57 -6.32 11.51
C ARG A 172 7.91 -4.98 11.86
N THR A 173 8.73 -4.00 12.18
CA THR A 173 8.28 -2.63 12.47
C THR A 173 8.39 -1.79 11.21
N PHE A 174 7.26 -1.21 10.79
CA PHE A 174 7.21 -0.16 9.79
C PHE A 174 7.24 1.18 10.52
N GLU A 175 8.34 1.90 10.42
CA GLU A 175 8.54 3.15 11.13
C GLU A 175 7.91 4.34 10.38
N ASN A 176 7.38 5.31 11.14
CA ASN A 176 6.79 6.55 10.62
C ASN A 176 5.77 6.32 9.48
N VAL A 177 4.84 5.41 9.68
CA VAL A 177 3.72 5.17 8.76
C VAL A 177 2.70 6.29 8.92
N CYS A 178 2.19 6.85 7.81
CA CYS A 178 1.13 7.86 7.90
C CYS A 178 -0.22 7.19 8.18
N HIS A 179 -0.86 7.57 9.28
CA HIS A 179 -2.24 7.22 9.55
C HIS A 179 -3.17 8.31 9.02
N LEU A 180 -4.00 7.96 8.04
CA LEU A 180 -5.08 8.79 7.53
C LEU A 180 -6.43 8.26 7.97
N SER A 181 -7.32 9.16 8.37
CA SER A 181 -8.73 8.85 8.62
C SER A 181 -9.61 9.61 7.65
N SER A 182 -10.67 9.00 7.15
CA SER A 182 -11.72 9.67 6.37
C SER A 182 -13.10 9.22 6.83
N ARG A 183 -14.06 10.14 6.75
CA ARG A 183 -15.46 9.88 7.15
C ARG A 183 -16.37 10.11 5.96
N GLY A 184 -17.11 9.06 5.59
CA GLY A 184 -18.27 9.13 4.71
C GLY A 184 -19.56 9.26 5.51
N THR A 185 -20.69 9.27 4.81
CA THR A 185 -22.03 9.33 5.42
C THR A 185 -22.31 8.08 6.26
N ASP A 186 -21.95 6.91 5.75
CA ASP A 186 -22.33 5.62 6.33
C ASP A 186 -21.20 4.93 7.10
N ASN A 187 -19.95 5.32 6.83
CA ASN A 187 -18.77 4.65 7.35
C ASN A 187 -17.58 5.61 7.54
N SER A 188 -16.61 5.18 8.35
CA SER A 188 -15.28 5.78 8.42
C SER A 188 -14.24 4.77 7.98
N VAL A 189 -13.14 5.27 7.42
CA VAL A 189 -12.00 4.48 6.97
C VAL A 189 -10.73 5.04 7.60
N ASP A 190 -10.02 4.20 8.33
CA ASP A 190 -8.66 4.45 8.81
C ASP A 190 -7.70 3.67 7.91
N SER A 191 -6.62 4.30 7.45
CA SER A 191 -5.64 3.74 6.51
C SER A 191 -4.22 4.12 6.90
N TRP A 192 -3.32 3.15 6.85
CA TRP A 192 -1.91 3.31 7.20
C TRP A 192 -1.05 3.17 5.96
N TYR A 193 -0.36 4.25 5.59
CA TYR A 193 0.48 4.37 4.41
C TYR A 193 1.96 4.25 4.77
N ALA A 194 2.60 3.18 4.33
CA ALA A 194 4.04 3.01 4.47
C ALA A 194 4.76 3.41 3.18
N PRO A 195 5.86 4.19 3.26
CA PRO A 195 6.69 4.50 2.10
C PRO A 195 7.12 3.25 1.37
N GLU A 196 7.21 3.32 0.05
CA GLU A 196 7.50 2.22 -0.88
C GLU A 196 6.37 1.21 -1.07
N TYR A 197 5.42 1.07 -0.13
CA TYR A 197 4.34 0.07 -0.19
C TYR A 197 2.97 0.68 -0.53
N GLY A 198 2.66 1.87 -0.03
CA GLY A 198 1.29 2.41 -0.04
C GLY A 198 0.51 1.92 1.19
N VAL A 199 -0.78 1.60 1.02
CA VAL A 199 -1.63 1.17 2.15
C VAL A 199 -1.26 -0.24 2.59
N ILE A 200 -0.79 -0.37 3.83
CA ILE A 200 -0.40 -1.64 4.45
C ILE A 200 -1.35 -2.10 5.55
N LYS A 201 -2.28 -1.24 5.98
CA LYS A 201 -3.36 -1.59 6.90
C LYS A 201 -4.55 -0.67 6.65
N MET A 202 -5.74 -1.22 6.79
CA MET A 202 -7.00 -0.48 6.67
C MET A 202 -8.03 -1.00 7.65
N GLN A 203 -8.82 -0.11 8.21
CA GLN A 203 -9.98 -0.44 9.03
C GLN A 203 -11.18 0.37 8.54
N VAL A 204 -12.30 -0.30 8.32
CA VAL A 204 -13.57 0.31 7.96
C VAL A 204 -14.55 0.08 9.10
N LYS A 205 -15.18 1.15 9.56
CA LYS A 205 -16.17 1.11 10.64
C LYS A 205 -17.48 1.72 10.16
N THR A 206 -18.61 1.28 10.68
CA THR A 206 -19.90 1.97 10.48
C THR A 206 -19.85 3.37 11.08
N SER A 207 -20.83 4.21 10.75
CA SER A 207 -21.00 5.53 11.39
C SER A 207 -21.16 5.47 12.92
N LYS A 208 -21.54 4.30 13.46
CA LYS A 208 -21.63 4.03 14.91
C LYS A 208 -20.33 3.50 15.52
N GLY A 209 -19.29 3.27 14.72
CA GLY A 209 -17.99 2.77 15.15
C GLY A 209 -17.86 1.25 15.16
N GLU A 210 -18.85 0.50 14.67
CA GLU A 210 -18.79 -0.96 14.61
C GLU A 210 -17.86 -1.40 13.47
N PRO A 211 -17.02 -2.43 13.66
CA PRO A 211 -16.12 -2.91 12.61
C PRO A 211 -16.91 -3.51 11.45
N LEU A 212 -16.62 -3.07 10.23
CA LEU A 212 -17.16 -3.65 9.00
C LEU A 212 -16.15 -4.55 8.31
N PHE A 213 -14.91 -4.09 8.22
CA PHE A 213 -13.86 -4.75 7.47
C PHE A 213 -12.49 -4.23 7.90
N SER A 214 -11.48 -5.09 7.85
CA SER A 214 -10.10 -4.67 8.06
C SER A 214 -9.14 -5.63 7.38
N TYR A 215 -8.01 -5.10 6.94
CA TYR A 215 -6.85 -5.91 6.58
C TYR A 215 -5.57 -5.27 7.11
N GLU A 216 -4.51 -6.07 7.16
CA GLU A 216 -3.14 -5.62 7.34
C GLU A 216 -2.18 -6.46 6.51
N LEU A 217 -0.97 -5.95 6.29
CA LEU A 217 0.08 -6.66 5.58
C LEU A 217 0.48 -7.92 6.36
N ASP A 218 0.27 -9.07 5.72
CA ASP A 218 0.41 -10.41 6.32
C ASP A 218 1.51 -11.24 5.65
N GLY A 219 1.89 -10.91 4.41
CA GLY A 219 2.95 -11.61 3.70
C GLY A 219 3.80 -10.69 2.83
N LEU A 220 5.09 -10.96 2.78
CA LEU A 220 6.04 -10.30 1.87
C LEU A 220 6.56 -11.31 0.87
N GLU A 221 6.58 -10.96 -0.41
CA GLU A 221 7.29 -11.77 -1.40
C GLU A 221 8.79 -11.49 -1.25
N GLU A 222 9.55 -12.48 -0.76
CA GLU A 222 11.01 -12.40 -0.73
C GLU A 222 11.54 -12.41 -2.17
N ARG A 223 12.50 -11.52 -2.47
CA ARG A 223 13.14 -11.42 -3.77
C ARG A 223 14.28 -12.41 -3.92
#